data_AF-A0A7Y2H8E7-F1
#
_entry.id   AF-A0A7Y2H8E7-F1
#
_cell.length_a   1.000
_cell.length_b   1.000
_cell.length_c   1.000
_cell.angle_alpha   90.00
_cell.angle_beta   90.00
_cell.angle_gamma   90.00
#
_symmetry.space_group_name_H-M   'P 1'
#
loop_
_entity.id
_entity.type
_entity.pdbx_description
1 polymer ?
#
loop_
_entity_poly.entity_id
_entity_poly.type
_entity_poly.pdbx_seq_one_letter_code
_entity_poly.pdbx_strand_id
1 'polypeptide(L)'
;DRLPMTVGFMALVSIVLMEYISIKIAYRALIPLIIAGFISIIYWVLSGDLRLYGLVQFYPMIALPVIILFYKSKYNANGYWLLFIFYIIAKFLEYFDHEIFNILGFIGGHPLKHISAEIGVFFLLRYYKTRQAIIE
;
A
#
# COMPACT_ATOMS: atom_id res chain seq x y z
N ASP A 1 -8.40 -10.66 3.51
CA ASP A 1 -8.07 -9.58 2.55
C ASP A 1 -8.52 -8.19 2.92
N ARG A 2 -9.77 -7.82 2.60
CA ARG A 2 -10.10 -6.40 2.35
C ARG A 2 -9.89 -5.50 3.57
N LEU A 3 -10.40 -5.91 4.74
CA LEU A 3 -10.36 -5.05 5.94
C LEU A 3 -8.92 -4.76 6.43
N PRO A 4 -8.06 -5.75 6.72
CA PRO A 4 -6.68 -5.46 7.11
C PRO A 4 -5.90 -4.68 6.04
N MET A 5 -6.12 -4.99 4.74
CA MET A 5 -5.48 -4.29 3.64
C MET A 5 -5.86 -2.80 3.61
N THR A 6 -7.15 -2.45 3.74
CA THR A 6 -7.57 -1.04 3.76
C THR A 6 -6.92 -0.26 4.90
N VAL A 7 -6.79 -0.85 6.09
CA VAL A 7 -6.11 -0.22 7.22
C VAL A 7 -4.63 0.01 6.90
N GLY A 8 -3.95 -1.01 6.35
CA GLY A 8 -2.55 -0.92 5.96
C GLY A 8 -2.30 0.16 4.89
N PHE A 9 -3.13 0.22 3.85
CA PHE A 9 -3.03 1.22 2.79
C PHE A 9 -3.23 2.64 3.28
N MET A 10 -4.25 2.87 4.09
CA MET A 10 -4.57 4.20 4.62
C MET A 10 -3.53 4.65 5.66
N ALA A 11 -3.00 3.72 6.45
CA ALA A 11 -1.87 3.99 7.33
C ALA A 11 -0.60 4.33 6.54
N LEU A 12 -0.30 3.61 5.45
CA LEU A 12 0.84 3.89 4.58
C LEU A 12 0.78 5.30 3.99
N VAL A 13 -0.39 5.72 3.48
CA VAL A 13 -0.60 7.09 3.00
C VAL A 13 -0.29 8.10 4.11
N SER A 14 -0.81 7.89 5.32
CA SER A 14 -0.53 8.76 6.46
C SER A 14 0.97 8.82 6.80
N ILE A 15 1.68 7.69 6.75
CA ILE A 15 3.13 7.64 6.98
C ILE A 15 3.90 8.45 5.91
N VAL A 16 3.53 8.33 4.64
CA VAL A 16 4.14 9.12 3.56
C VAL A 16 3.87 10.61 3.75
N LEU A 17 2.65 11.00 4.13
CA LEU A 17 2.33 12.39 4.49
C LEU A 17 3.18 12.91 5.67
N MET A 18 3.46 12.04 6.65
CA MET A 18 4.24 12.38 7.83
C MET A 18 5.67 12.71 7.45
N GLU A 19 6.25 11.90 6.56
CA GLU A 19 7.66 11.98 6.18
C GLU A 19 7.94 13.09 5.16
N TYR A 20 7.03 13.32 4.22
CA TYR A 20 7.26 14.24 3.10
C TYR A 20 6.56 15.59 3.22
N ILE A 21 5.50 15.71 4.03
CA ILE A 21 4.70 16.95 4.10
C ILE A 21 4.70 17.54 5.50
N SER A 22 4.07 16.86 6.46
CA SER A 22 3.99 17.36 7.84
C SER A 22 3.45 16.29 8.77
N ILE A 23 4.12 16.15 9.93
CA ILE A 23 3.65 15.34 11.05
C ILE A 23 2.22 15.73 11.46
N LYS A 24 1.92 17.04 11.53
CA LYS A 24 0.59 17.53 11.96
C LYS A 24 -0.51 17.12 10.98
N ILE A 25 -0.23 17.20 9.67
CA ILE A 25 -1.18 16.80 8.61
C ILE A 25 -1.41 15.29 8.67
N ALA A 26 -0.35 14.50 8.77
CA ALA A 26 -0.43 13.04 8.84
C ALA A 26 -1.28 12.53 10.00
N TYR A 27 -1.06 13.05 11.22
CA TYR A 27 -1.85 12.67 12.39
C TYR A 27 -3.34 13.01 12.23
N ARG A 28 -3.64 14.20 11.67
CA ARG A 28 -5.02 14.60 11.40
C ARG A 28 -5.66 13.77 10.29
N ALA A 29 -4.88 13.29 9.33
CA ALA A 29 -5.37 12.49 8.20
C ALA A 29 -5.56 11.00 8.56
N LEU A 30 -4.80 10.45 9.52
CA LEU A 30 -4.80 9.01 9.81
C LEU A 30 -6.20 8.46 10.13
N ILE A 31 -6.90 9.05 11.09
CA ILE A 31 -8.22 8.58 11.51
C ILE A 31 -9.26 8.72 10.39
N PRO A 32 -9.38 9.89 9.70
CA PRO A 32 -10.25 10.00 8.53
C PRO A 32 -9.96 9.00 7.41
N LEU A 33 -8.68 8.76 7.09
CA LEU A 33 -8.29 7.81 6.04
C LEU A 33 -8.69 6.37 6.41
N ILE A 34 -8.44 5.95 7.66
CA ILE A 34 -8.85 4.63 8.14
C ILE A 34 -10.38 4.50 8.08
N ILE A 35 -11.12 5.50 8.57
CA ILE A 35 -12.59 5.53 8.51
C ILE A 35 -13.09 5.43 7.06
N ALA A 36 -12.47 6.15 6.12
CA ALA A 36 -12.80 6.05 4.69
C ALA A 36 -12.59 4.62 4.16
N GLY A 37 -11.53 3.94 4.60
CA GLY A 37 -11.31 2.52 4.33
C GLY A 37 -12.45 1.64 4.82
N PHE A 38 -12.88 1.79 6.08
CA PHE A 38 -14.03 1.06 6.63
C PHE A 38 -15.33 1.35 5.87
N ILE A 39 -15.61 2.62 5.58
CA ILE A 39 -16.81 3.05 4.83
C ILE A 39 -16.81 2.40 3.45
N SER A 40 -15.65 2.31 2.78
CA SER A 40 -15.56 1.67 1.45
C SER A 40 -15.98 0.20 1.47
N ILE A 41 -15.66 -0.52 2.55
CA ILE A 41 -16.02 -1.94 2.73
C ILE A 41 -17.49 -2.07 3.09
N ILE A 42 -18.00 -1.25 4.02
CA ILE A 42 -19.43 -1.26 4.39
C ILE A 42 -20.27 -0.97 3.17
N TYR A 43 -19.90 0.02 2.37
CA TYR A 43 -20.58 0.36 1.13
C TYR A 43 -20.60 -0.83 0.16
N TRP A 44 -19.46 -1.48 -0.05
CA TRP A 44 -19.39 -2.67 -0.89
C TRP A 44 -20.30 -3.79 -0.39
N VAL A 45 -20.31 -4.07 0.91
CA VAL A 45 -21.17 -5.13 1.49
C VAL A 45 -22.66 -4.83 1.31
N LEU A 46 -23.07 -3.57 1.43
CA LEU A 46 -24.47 -3.16 1.33
C LEU A 46 -24.96 -3.03 -0.13
N SER A 47 -24.09 -2.57 -1.04
CA SER A 47 -24.47 -2.22 -2.40
C SER A 47 -24.02 -3.23 -3.47
N GLY A 48 -23.03 -4.07 -3.16
CA GLY A 48 -22.32 -4.90 -4.12
C GLY A 48 -21.30 -4.13 -4.98
N ASP A 49 -21.23 -2.79 -4.89
CA ASP A 49 -20.33 -1.97 -5.70
C ASP A 49 -18.92 -1.87 -5.07
N LEU A 50 -17.91 -2.25 -5.87
CA LEU A 50 -16.50 -2.30 -5.47
C LEU A 50 -15.73 -1.00 -5.74
N ARG A 51 -16.31 0.01 -6.39
CA ARG A 51 -15.58 1.20 -6.84
C ARG A 51 -14.90 1.96 -5.71
N LEU A 52 -15.59 2.16 -4.58
CA LEU A 52 -15.01 2.85 -3.42
C LEU A 52 -13.86 2.04 -2.82
N TYR A 53 -14.01 0.72 -2.71
CA TYR A 53 -12.94 -0.15 -2.24
C TYR A 53 -11.74 -0.15 -3.20
N GLY A 54 -12.01 -0.15 -4.52
CA GLY A 54 -10.99 0.00 -5.56
C GLY A 54 -10.21 1.31 -5.39
N LEU A 55 -10.90 2.43 -5.13
CA LEU A 55 -10.23 3.69 -4.83
C LEU A 55 -9.28 3.55 -3.63
N VAL A 56 -9.73 2.99 -2.52
CA VAL A 56 -8.88 2.79 -1.32
C VAL A 56 -7.68 1.87 -1.61
N GLN A 57 -7.87 0.86 -2.46
CA GLN A 57 -6.83 -0.11 -2.83
C GLN A 57 -5.77 0.47 -3.77
N PHE A 58 -6.17 1.30 -4.74
CA PHE A 58 -5.27 1.84 -5.77
C PHE A 58 -4.74 3.24 -5.43
N TYR A 59 -5.41 3.98 -4.55
CA TYR A 59 -4.98 5.33 -4.16
C TYR A 59 -3.53 5.38 -3.63
N PRO A 60 -3.05 4.49 -2.73
CA PRO A 60 -1.65 4.49 -2.31
C PRO A 60 -0.67 4.28 -3.46
N MET A 61 -1.03 3.52 -4.50
CA MET A 61 -0.18 3.31 -5.68
C MET A 61 0.04 4.59 -6.48
N ILE A 62 -0.86 5.56 -6.37
CA ILE A 62 -0.73 6.86 -7.04
C ILE A 62 -0.14 7.88 -6.08
N ALA A 63 -0.68 7.97 -4.86
CA ALA A 63 -0.28 8.95 -3.87
C ALA A 63 1.20 8.80 -3.48
N LEU A 64 1.68 7.57 -3.27
CA LEU A 64 3.07 7.31 -2.88
C LEU A 64 4.08 7.84 -3.91
N PRO A 65 4.05 7.43 -5.20
CA PRO A 65 5.01 7.95 -6.17
C PRO A 65 4.85 9.45 -6.40
N VAL A 66 3.63 9.99 -6.43
CA VAL A 66 3.40 11.43 -6.57
C VAL A 66 4.07 12.19 -5.41
N ILE A 67 3.81 11.81 -4.17
CA ILE A 67 4.39 12.53 -3.02
C ILE A 67 5.93 12.42 -3.03
N ILE A 68 6.48 11.23 -3.30
CA ILE A 68 7.93 11.02 -3.31
C ILE A 68 8.63 11.81 -4.43
N LEU A 69 7.99 11.95 -5.60
CA LEU A 69 8.57 12.66 -6.74
C LEU A 69 8.51 14.18 -6.59
N PHE A 70 7.46 14.71 -5.95
CA PHE A 70 7.22 16.15 -5.87
C PHE A 70 7.65 16.79 -4.53
N TYR A 71 7.91 16.00 -3.49
CA TYR A 71 8.30 16.51 -2.17
C TYR A 71 9.63 15.90 -1.72
N LYS A 72 10.41 16.66 -0.94
CA LYS A 72 11.68 16.21 -0.37
C LYS A 72 11.49 15.64 1.03
N SER A 73 12.13 14.51 1.31
CA SER A 73 12.26 13.93 2.66
C SER A 73 13.71 14.08 3.14
N LYS A 74 13.89 14.07 4.47
CA LYS A 74 15.21 13.97 5.11
C LYS A 74 15.87 12.59 4.91
N TYR A 75 15.14 11.62 4.36
CA TYR A 75 15.61 10.26 4.12
C TYR A 75 15.44 9.89 2.65
N ASN A 76 16.18 8.87 2.18
CA ASN A 76 16.01 8.36 0.81
C ASN A 76 14.68 7.60 0.65
N ALA A 77 14.23 7.37 -0.58
CA ALA A 77 12.93 6.74 -0.83
C ALA A 77 13.00 5.22 -1.09
N ASN A 78 14.17 4.58 -0.93
CA ASN A 78 14.41 3.23 -1.46
C ASN A 78 13.45 2.17 -0.90
N GLY A 79 13.15 2.23 0.40
CA GLY A 79 12.19 1.31 1.02
C GLY A 79 10.78 1.45 0.45
N TYR A 80 10.34 2.68 0.17
CA TYR A 80 9.03 2.94 -0.44
C TYR A 80 8.97 2.47 -1.89
N TRP A 81 10.04 2.64 -2.67
CA TRP A 81 10.12 2.13 -4.04
C TRP A 81 10.12 0.60 -4.09
N LEU A 82 10.83 -0.07 -3.18
CA LEU A 82 10.78 -1.53 -3.07
C LEU A 82 9.37 -2.00 -2.73
N LEU A 83 8.73 -1.41 -1.72
CA LEU A 83 7.33 -1.72 -1.38
C LEU A 83 6.41 -1.55 -2.59
N PHE A 84 6.56 -0.45 -3.33
CA PHE A 84 5.77 -0.15 -4.52
C PHE A 84 5.94 -1.21 -5.61
N ILE A 85 7.17 -1.61 -5.91
CA ILE A 85 7.46 -2.66 -6.91
C ILE A 85 6.84 -4.00 -6.48
N PHE A 86 7.04 -4.42 -5.24
CA PHE A 86 6.47 -5.67 -4.72
C PHE A 86 4.95 -5.66 -4.70
N TYR A 87 4.33 -4.50 -4.48
CA TYR A 87 2.88 -4.37 -4.58
C TYR A 87 2.37 -4.39 -6.02
N ILE A 88 3.10 -3.81 -6.99
CA ILE A 88 2.81 -3.99 -8.42
C ILE A 88 2.86 -5.47 -8.78
N ILE A 89 3.91 -6.18 -8.38
CA ILE A 89 4.04 -7.62 -8.60
C ILE A 89 2.85 -8.36 -7.96
N ALA A 90 2.46 -8.00 -6.73
CA ALA A 90 1.29 -8.56 -6.07
C ALA A 90 0.00 -8.36 -6.89
N LYS A 91 -0.20 -7.19 -7.51
CA LYS A 91 -1.35 -6.93 -8.39
C LYS A 91 -1.32 -7.74 -9.69
N PHE A 92 -0.15 -7.95 -10.28
CA PHE A 92 0.01 -8.83 -11.43
C PHE A 92 -0.30 -10.29 -11.07
N LEU A 93 0.20 -10.77 -9.93
CA LEU A 93 -0.11 -12.10 -9.42
C LEU A 93 -1.62 -12.27 -9.17
N GLU A 94 -2.26 -11.27 -8.56
CA GLU A 94 -3.72 -11.28 -8.35
C GLU A 94 -4.51 -11.32 -9.66
N TYR A 95 -4.04 -10.59 -10.68
CA TYR A 95 -4.72 -10.53 -11.97
C TYR A 95 -4.68 -11.87 -12.71
N PHE A 96 -3.54 -12.58 -12.64
CA PHE A 96 -3.33 -13.88 -13.27
C PHE A 96 -3.59 -15.06 -12.32
N ASP A 97 -4.48 -14.91 -11.34
CA ASP A 97 -4.67 -15.91 -10.27
C ASP A 97 -4.96 -17.31 -10.82
N HIS A 98 -5.90 -17.41 -11.76
CA HIS A 98 -6.32 -18.67 -12.37
C HIS A 98 -5.29 -19.21 -13.35
N GLU A 99 -4.66 -18.35 -14.15
CA GLU A 99 -3.61 -18.73 -15.09
C GLU A 99 -2.40 -19.31 -14.35
N ILE A 100 -1.99 -18.68 -13.25
CA ILE A 100 -0.93 -19.19 -12.39
C ILE A 100 -1.31 -20.55 -11.81
N PHE A 101 -2.55 -20.70 -11.31
CA PHE A 101 -3.02 -22.00 -10.82
C PHE A 101 -3.02 -23.08 -11.89
N ASN A 102 -3.44 -22.76 -13.12
CA ASN A 102 -3.45 -23.71 -14.23
C ASN A 102 -2.05 -24.15 -14.65
N ILE A 103 -1.03 -23.29 -14.49
CA ILE A 103 0.37 -23.61 -14.81
C ILE A 103 1.04 -24.39 -13.67
N LEU A 104 0.83 -23.98 -12.41
CA LEU A 104 1.52 -24.56 -11.26
C LEU A 104 0.81 -25.77 -10.66
N GLY A 105 -0.53 -25.84 -10.74
CA GLY A 105 -1.36 -26.96 -10.28
C GLY A 105 -1.62 -27.05 -8.78
N PHE A 106 -0.94 -26.26 -7.93
CA PHE A 106 -1.10 -26.32 -6.47
C PHE A 106 -1.21 -24.95 -5.78
N ILE A 107 -0.92 -23.84 -6.47
CA ILE A 107 -0.97 -22.49 -5.91
C ILE A 107 -1.43 -21.48 -6.96
N GLY A 108 -2.37 -20.62 -6.60
CA GLY A 108 -2.83 -19.51 -7.42
C GLY A 108 -2.03 -18.23 -7.17
N GLY A 109 -2.31 -17.20 -7.95
CA GLY A 109 -1.76 -15.87 -7.74
C GLY A 109 -2.23 -15.16 -6.46
N HIS A 110 -3.41 -15.49 -5.92
CA HIS A 110 -3.99 -14.88 -4.72
C HIS A 110 -3.16 -15.11 -3.42
N PRO A 111 -2.68 -16.32 -3.11
CA PRO A 111 -1.72 -16.49 -2.02
C PRO A 111 -0.35 -15.87 -2.36
N LEU A 112 0.12 -15.97 -3.60
CA LEU A 112 1.40 -15.40 -4.02
C LEU A 112 1.44 -13.87 -3.93
N LYS A 113 0.33 -13.17 -4.18
CA LYS A 113 0.27 -11.71 -4.02
C LYS A 113 0.50 -11.29 -2.57
N HIS A 114 0.03 -12.07 -1.60
CA HIS A 114 0.23 -11.77 -0.17
C HIS A 114 1.69 -11.94 0.20
N ILE A 115 2.32 -13.04 -0.24
CA ILE A 115 3.76 -13.25 -0.08
C ILE A 115 4.55 -12.08 -0.68
N SER A 116 4.22 -11.67 -1.90
CA SER A 116 4.87 -10.52 -2.56
C SER A 116 4.68 -9.23 -1.77
N ALA A 117 3.46 -8.91 -1.36
CA ALA A 117 3.15 -7.71 -0.58
C ALA A 117 3.86 -7.69 0.77
N GLU A 118 3.91 -8.83 1.48
CA GLU A 118 4.59 -8.99 2.76
C GLU A 118 6.11 -8.83 2.63
N ILE A 119 6.72 -9.34 1.55
CA ILE A 119 8.13 -9.08 1.24
C ILE A 119 8.37 -7.58 1.05
N GLY A 120 7.48 -6.88 0.34
CA GLY A 120 7.53 -5.42 0.21
C GLY A 120 7.49 -4.70 1.56
N VAL A 121 6.57 -5.10 2.45
CA VAL A 121 6.46 -4.55 3.81
C VAL A 121 7.71 -4.87 4.63
N PHE A 122 8.26 -6.07 4.52
CA PHE A 122 9.50 -6.47 5.19
C PHE A 122 10.66 -5.55 4.78
N PHE A 123 10.82 -5.25 3.48
CA PHE A 123 11.83 -4.31 3.01
C PHE A 123 11.59 -2.88 3.52
N LEU A 124 10.34 -2.42 3.57
CA LEU A 124 10.03 -1.12 4.16
C LEU A 124 10.42 -1.05 5.65
N LEU A 125 10.10 -2.09 6.43
CA LEU A 125 10.47 -2.16 7.84
C LEU A 125 11.99 -2.21 8.04
N ARG A 126 12.70 -2.99 7.21
CA ARG A 126 14.16 -3.02 7.21
C ARG A 126 14.73 -1.65 6.89
N TYR A 127 14.19 -0.99 5.87
CA TYR A 127 14.55 0.38 5.51
C TYR A 127 14.37 1.35 6.69
N TYR A 128 13.25 1.30 7.42
CA TYR A 128 13.08 2.15 8.60
C TYR A 128 14.10 1.90 9.72
N LYS A 129 14.59 0.67 9.87
CA LYS A 129 15.62 0.33 10.86
C LYS A 129 17.02 0.76 10.45
N THR A 130 17.31 0.85 9.15
CA THR A 130 18.67 1.10 8.63
C THR A 130 18.82 2.46 7.96
N ARG A 131 17.73 3.23 7.77
CA ARG A 131 17.79 4.53 7.09
C ARG A 131 18.63 5.52 7.88
N GLN A 132 19.38 6.31 7.13
CA GLN A 132 20.14 7.45 7.65
C GLN A 132 19.58 8.72 7.04
N ALA A 133 19.58 9.80 7.82
CA ALA A 133 19.23 11.10 7.28
C ALA A 133 20.24 11.48 6.20
N ILE A 134 19.75 11.97 5.07
CA ILE A 134 20.57 12.61 4.06
C ILE A 134 20.98 13.94 4.67
N ILE A 135 22.24 14.05 5.09
CA ILE A 135 22.83 15.32 5.51
C ILE A 135 23.11 16.09 4.22
N GLU A 136 22.27 17.08 3.92
CA GLU A 136 22.57 18.11 2.90
C GLU A 136 23.63 19.09 3.46
#